data_AF-A0A6I7PHR7-F1
#
_entry.id   AF-A0A6I7PHR7-F1
#
_cell.length_a   1.000
_cell.length_b   1.000
_cell.length_c   1.000
_cell.angle_alpha   90.00
_cell.angle_beta   90.00
_cell.angle_gamma   90.00
#
_symmetry.space_group_name_H-M   'P 1'
#
loop_
_entity.id
_entity.type
_entity.pdbx_description
1 polymer ?
#
loop_
_entity_poly.entity_id
_entity_poly.type
_entity_poly.pdbx_seq_one_letter_code
_entity_poly.pdbx_strand_id
1 'polypeptide(L)'
;MIDLSSLQSLQTPNRTNSRVDFNMTGGGQILLDSLTSITGPGQARFNVTSGSFALGALENAAHMGVFLGTNASFDAPSLTQVTGNGLELSLASGSTFEAGALASANNLRFTSFENGSSFIAPNLTELTSSTVNLSPGRTFTTGLLTNINNTLFGVEGGVEFGVVSGHIGATSLSTTGRTSATVMSSSGTGSLLDMSSLQSWNANAGNPGFDYVQSVNATSSGVIDLSSLQSLQTPNRTNSRVDFNASAGGIIDLSSINSITGPGQARFNILGGGEIRFGNLEVSGNTRIIVADVTSVFNVQGSLFMSGPSSVNVGTGGTITLNTHFTFDYTDETRLQMQSGRLNMVGGGFSFLEVGGLDAGAVFDPGVNGNFGIGQLVLGADGNEKFVQLIDVFDNGNRVGGTPGTEALYLYGLGGPAGLVLESGSTLNINNINVYVAVDGVMVHLNSLFTSGQTMITYGDGFILLPSPGAAGMLALGALVLGRRRREAVRPTV
;
A
#
# COMPACT_ATOMS: atom_id res chain seq x y z
N MET A 1 -8.11 -36.93 -39.24
CA MET A 1 -7.91 -37.46 -37.87
C MET A 1 -6.47 -37.94 -37.79
N ILE A 2 -5.75 -37.55 -36.75
CA ILE A 2 -4.44 -38.12 -36.40
C ILE A 2 -4.67 -38.91 -35.11
N ASP A 3 -4.41 -40.21 -35.13
CA ASP A 3 -4.57 -41.05 -33.95
C ASP A 3 -3.22 -41.26 -33.26
N LEU A 4 -3.09 -40.68 -32.08
CA LEU A 4 -1.99 -40.88 -31.14
C LEU A 4 -2.54 -41.33 -29.78
N SER A 5 -3.71 -41.99 -29.77
CA SER A 5 -4.43 -42.39 -28.56
C SER A 5 -3.61 -43.29 -27.63
N SER A 6 -2.59 -43.99 -28.13
CA SER A 6 -1.67 -44.81 -27.34
C SER A 6 -0.42 -44.06 -26.84
N LEU A 7 -0.23 -42.78 -27.20
CA LEU A 7 0.92 -41.99 -26.75
C LEU A 7 0.76 -41.70 -25.26
N GLN A 8 1.68 -42.21 -24.44
CA GLN A 8 1.63 -42.03 -22.98
C GLN A 8 2.43 -40.82 -22.49
N SER A 9 3.52 -40.49 -23.17
CA SER A 9 4.39 -39.38 -22.79
C SER A 9 4.85 -38.58 -24.00
N LEU A 10 4.96 -37.28 -23.82
CA LEU A 10 5.52 -36.35 -24.79
C LEU A 10 6.75 -35.68 -24.19
N GLN A 11 7.91 -35.86 -24.82
CA GLN A 11 9.10 -35.05 -24.53
C GLN A 11 9.19 -33.90 -25.53
N THR A 12 9.15 -32.67 -25.05
CA THR A 12 9.31 -31.47 -25.86
C THR A 12 10.79 -31.25 -26.24
N PRO A 13 11.07 -30.43 -27.26
CA PRO A 13 12.43 -30.16 -27.70
C PRO A 13 13.33 -29.61 -26.58
N ASN A 14 14.64 -29.88 -26.65
CA ASN A 14 15.62 -29.52 -25.60
C ASN A 14 15.95 -28.02 -25.49
N ARG A 15 15.29 -27.14 -26.28
CA ARG A 15 15.48 -25.69 -26.20
C ARG A 15 14.18 -25.03 -25.74
N THR A 16 14.29 -24.08 -24.82
CA THR A 16 13.14 -23.35 -24.25
C THR A 16 12.34 -22.56 -25.28
N ASN A 17 12.95 -22.21 -26.41
CA ASN A 17 12.31 -21.50 -27.52
C ASN A 17 11.81 -22.42 -28.65
N SER A 18 11.93 -23.73 -28.50
CA SER A 18 11.42 -24.73 -29.45
C SER A 18 10.10 -25.30 -28.95
N ARG A 19 9.26 -25.78 -29.87
CA ARG A 19 7.93 -26.29 -29.53
C ARG A 19 7.46 -27.41 -30.45
N VAL A 20 6.47 -28.15 -29.98
CA VAL A 20 5.62 -29.06 -30.77
C VAL A 20 4.21 -28.47 -30.80
N ASP A 21 3.68 -28.29 -32.01
CA ASP A 21 2.35 -27.71 -32.22
C ASP A 21 1.34 -28.80 -32.60
N PHE A 22 0.27 -28.92 -31.82
CA PHE A 22 -0.93 -29.70 -32.12
C PHE A 22 -1.98 -28.74 -32.67
N ASN A 23 -2.30 -28.85 -33.95
CA ASN A 23 -3.19 -27.92 -34.65
C ASN A 23 -4.52 -28.59 -34.98
N MET A 24 -5.58 -28.19 -34.29
CA MET A 24 -6.95 -28.65 -34.52
C MET A 24 -7.73 -27.53 -35.20
N THR A 25 -7.78 -27.59 -36.53
CA THR A 25 -8.44 -26.61 -37.41
C THR A 25 -9.59 -27.28 -38.16
N GLY A 26 -10.67 -26.53 -38.43
CA GLY A 26 -11.77 -26.98 -39.31
C GLY A 26 -12.44 -28.30 -38.89
N GLY A 27 -12.55 -28.58 -37.58
CA GLY A 27 -13.12 -29.83 -37.07
C GLY A 27 -12.18 -31.05 -37.10
N GLY A 28 -10.90 -30.86 -37.44
CA GLY A 28 -9.89 -31.93 -37.36
C GLY A 28 -9.64 -32.40 -35.93
N GLN A 29 -9.52 -33.73 -35.75
CA GLN A 29 -9.23 -34.36 -34.46
C GLN A 29 -7.81 -34.91 -34.41
N ILE A 30 -7.16 -34.72 -33.26
CA ILE A 30 -5.94 -35.41 -32.82
C ILE A 30 -6.33 -36.17 -31.55
N LEU A 31 -6.14 -37.48 -31.49
CA LEU A 31 -6.47 -38.27 -30.31
C LEU A 31 -5.22 -38.45 -29.44
N LEU A 32 -5.32 -38.14 -28.14
CA LEU A 32 -4.22 -38.21 -27.16
C LEU A 32 -4.70 -38.83 -25.85
N ASP A 33 -5.62 -39.79 -25.94
CA ASP A 33 -6.42 -40.30 -24.83
C ASP A 33 -5.58 -40.89 -23.68
N SER A 34 -4.41 -41.45 -24.00
CA SER A 34 -3.50 -42.04 -23.00
C SER A 34 -2.36 -41.11 -22.56
N LEU A 35 -2.30 -39.85 -23.03
CA LEU A 35 -1.19 -38.96 -22.71
C LEU A 35 -1.26 -38.52 -21.25
N THR A 36 -0.34 -39.03 -20.42
CA THR A 36 -0.31 -38.71 -18.97
C THR A 36 0.72 -37.65 -18.61
N SER A 37 1.74 -37.46 -19.43
CA SER A 37 2.85 -36.55 -19.12
C SER A 37 3.40 -35.79 -20.33
N ILE A 38 3.64 -34.49 -20.13
CA ILE A 38 4.45 -33.65 -21.02
C ILE A 38 5.70 -33.22 -20.25
N THR A 39 6.88 -33.47 -20.81
CA THR A 39 8.18 -33.21 -20.18
C THR A 39 9.11 -32.45 -21.13
N GLY A 40 10.22 -31.93 -20.62
CA GLY A 40 11.22 -31.21 -21.41
C GLY A 40 11.11 -29.68 -21.32
N PRO A 41 12.15 -28.95 -21.78
CA PRO A 41 12.22 -27.49 -21.63
C PRO A 41 11.46 -26.72 -22.72
N GLY A 42 11.22 -27.34 -23.88
CA GLY A 42 10.42 -26.77 -24.97
C GLY A 42 8.92 -26.77 -24.66
N GLN A 43 8.12 -26.14 -25.51
CA GLN A 43 6.67 -26.02 -25.30
C GLN A 43 5.89 -27.13 -26.03
N ALA A 44 4.85 -27.68 -25.39
CA ALA A 44 3.78 -28.38 -26.09
C ALA A 44 2.60 -27.41 -26.26
N ARG A 45 2.23 -27.12 -27.51
CA ARG A 45 1.20 -26.13 -27.83
C ARG A 45 -0.02 -26.78 -28.46
N PHE A 46 -1.20 -26.48 -27.92
CA PHE A 46 -2.49 -26.94 -28.42
C PHE A 46 -3.24 -25.75 -29.00
N ASN A 47 -3.43 -25.73 -30.33
CA ASN A 47 -4.16 -24.70 -31.04
C ASN A 47 -5.54 -25.26 -31.45
N VAL A 48 -6.59 -24.87 -30.73
CA VAL A 48 -7.97 -25.34 -30.94
C VAL A 48 -8.79 -24.18 -31.51
N THR A 49 -9.01 -24.16 -32.82
CA THR A 49 -9.68 -23.02 -33.47
C THR A 49 -11.20 -23.00 -33.23
N SER A 50 -11.80 -24.17 -33.03
CA SER A 50 -13.25 -24.34 -32.82
C SER A 50 -13.54 -25.69 -32.19
N GLY A 51 -14.64 -25.79 -31.44
CA GLY A 51 -15.08 -27.05 -30.82
C GLY A 51 -14.33 -27.36 -29.52
N SER A 52 -14.35 -28.63 -29.11
CA SER A 52 -13.80 -29.08 -27.84
C SER A 52 -12.62 -30.02 -28.05
N PHE A 53 -11.60 -29.88 -27.21
CA PHE A 53 -10.47 -30.79 -27.12
C PHE A 53 -10.25 -31.23 -25.68
N ALA A 54 -9.88 -32.49 -25.47
CA ALA A 54 -9.69 -33.03 -24.13
C ALA A 54 -8.36 -33.78 -24.01
N LEU A 55 -7.69 -33.62 -22.88
CA LEU A 55 -6.57 -34.43 -22.42
C LEU A 55 -6.97 -35.11 -21.11
N GLY A 56 -7.88 -36.08 -21.22
CA GLY A 56 -8.54 -36.72 -20.07
C GLY A 56 -7.57 -37.37 -19.09
N ALA A 57 -6.46 -37.93 -19.57
CA ALA A 57 -5.48 -38.63 -18.75
C ALA A 57 -4.25 -37.79 -18.38
N LEU A 58 -4.13 -36.54 -18.85
CA LEU A 58 -2.94 -35.72 -18.61
C LEU A 58 -2.89 -35.34 -17.13
N GLU A 59 -1.85 -35.78 -16.43
CA GLU A 59 -1.67 -35.50 -15.00
C GLU A 59 -0.65 -34.39 -14.77
N ASN A 60 0.41 -34.35 -15.58
CA ASN A 60 1.57 -33.48 -15.40
C ASN A 60 2.02 -32.86 -16.71
N ALA A 61 2.25 -31.55 -16.72
CA ALA A 61 2.82 -30.88 -17.88
C ALA A 61 3.99 -29.95 -17.52
N ALA A 62 5.09 -30.08 -18.26
CA ALA A 62 6.15 -29.09 -18.32
C ALA A 62 5.90 -28.18 -19.54
N HIS A 63 5.74 -26.88 -19.29
CA HIS A 63 5.58 -25.84 -20.33
C HIS A 63 4.49 -26.13 -21.37
N MET A 64 3.23 -25.89 -20.98
CA MET A 64 2.06 -26.12 -21.82
C MET A 64 1.51 -24.78 -22.35
N GLY A 65 1.19 -24.74 -23.65
CA GLY A 65 0.48 -23.62 -24.27
C GLY A 65 -0.87 -24.07 -24.79
N VAL A 66 -1.95 -23.35 -24.49
CA VAL A 66 -3.29 -23.62 -25.00
C VAL A 66 -3.87 -22.34 -25.62
N PHE A 67 -4.24 -22.44 -26.90
CA PHE A 67 -4.72 -21.32 -27.71
C PHE A 67 -6.09 -21.69 -28.27
N LEU A 68 -7.12 -21.03 -27.74
CA LEU A 68 -8.53 -21.31 -28.04
C LEU A 68 -9.13 -20.21 -28.90
N GLY A 69 -9.74 -20.60 -30.01
CA GLY A 69 -10.60 -19.73 -30.80
C GLY A 69 -11.94 -19.46 -30.12
N THR A 70 -12.76 -18.61 -30.74
CA THR A 70 -14.07 -18.20 -30.20
C THR A 70 -14.95 -19.40 -29.88
N ASN A 71 -15.52 -19.44 -28.67
CA ASN A 71 -16.36 -20.54 -28.15
C ASN A 71 -15.70 -21.93 -28.16
N ALA A 72 -14.38 -22.04 -28.32
CA ALA A 72 -13.67 -23.31 -28.21
C ALA A 72 -13.46 -23.71 -26.75
N SER A 73 -13.34 -25.01 -26.47
CA SER A 73 -13.06 -25.50 -25.13
C SER A 73 -11.87 -26.47 -25.08
N PHE A 74 -11.17 -26.44 -23.96
CA PHE A 74 -10.09 -27.36 -23.63
C PHE A 74 -10.31 -27.90 -22.23
N ASP A 75 -10.42 -29.22 -22.12
CA ASP A 75 -10.65 -29.93 -20.87
C ASP A 75 -9.45 -30.81 -20.51
N ALA A 76 -8.88 -30.61 -19.34
CA ALA A 76 -7.79 -31.41 -18.78
C ALA A 76 -8.15 -31.78 -17.33
N PRO A 77 -9.15 -32.66 -17.14
CA PRO A 77 -9.77 -32.87 -15.84
C PRO A 77 -8.83 -33.53 -14.83
N SER A 78 -7.85 -34.30 -15.31
CA SER A 78 -6.84 -34.98 -14.48
C SER A 78 -5.55 -34.18 -14.27
N LEU A 79 -5.41 -33.00 -14.89
CA LEU A 79 -4.18 -32.22 -14.82
C LEU A 79 -4.01 -31.66 -13.41
N THR A 80 -3.00 -32.13 -12.69
CA THR A 80 -2.75 -31.74 -11.29
C THR A 80 -1.73 -30.62 -11.16
N GLN A 81 -0.76 -30.55 -12.08
CA GLN A 81 0.34 -29.60 -11.99
C GLN A 81 0.89 -29.18 -13.37
N VAL A 82 1.21 -27.88 -13.50
CA VAL A 82 2.02 -27.33 -14.59
C VAL A 82 3.32 -26.73 -14.06
N THR A 83 4.45 -27.19 -14.57
CA THR A 83 5.82 -26.80 -14.14
C THR A 83 6.64 -26.19 -15.29
N GLY A 84 7.90 -25.84 -14.98
CA GLY A 84 8.88 -25.34 -15.96
C GLY A 84 8.59 -23.90 -16.35
N ASN A 85 8.54 -23.63 -17.66
CA ASN A 85 8.15 -22.30 -18.17
C ASN A 85 6.64 -22.07 -18.13
N GLY A 86 5.87 -22.95 -17.50
CA GLY A 86 4.52 -22.67 -17.02
C GLY A 86 3.39 -22.93 -18.00
N LEU A 87 2.28 -22.22 -17.77
CA LEU A 87 1.03 -22.35 -18.50
C LEU A 87 0.74 -21.07 -19.29
N GLU A 88 0.85 -21.13 -20.62
CA GLU A 88 0.50 -20.03 -21.51
C GLU A 88 -0.90 -20.24 -22.07
N LEU A 89 -1.80 -19.28 -21.86
CA LEU A 89 -3.18 -19.37 -22.33
C LEU A 89 -3.52 -18.19 -23.25
N SER A 90 -4.16 -18.49 -24.38
CA SER A 90 -4.84 -17.52 -25.23
C SER A 90 -6.30 -17.93 -25.32
N LEU A 91 -7.17 -17.19 -24.64
CA LEU A 91 -8.58 -17.48 -24.54
C LEU A 91 -9.37 -16.40 -25.31
N ALA A 92 -9.83 -16.75 -26.52
CA ALA A 92 -10.72 -15.88 -27.29
C ALA A 92 -12.13 -15.81 -26.69
N SER A 93 -12.97 -14.90 -27.19
CA SER A 93 -14.31 -14.68 -26.63
C SER A 93 -15.14 -15.97 -26.51
N GLY A 94 -15.78 -16.15 -25.35
CA GLY A 94 -16.61 -17.32 -25.05
C GLY A 94 -15.86 -18.66 -24.88
N SER A 95 -14.52 -18.67 -24.97
CA SER A 95 -13.74 -19.91 -24.83
C SER A 95 -13.55 -20.34 -23.38
N THR A 96 -13.33 -21.64 -23.15
CA THR A 96 -13.19 -22.22 -21.80
C THR A 96 -11.96 -23.13 -21.72
N PHE A 97 -11.07 -22.85 -20.78
CA PHE A 97 -10.06 -23.79 -20.31
C PHE A 97 -10.49 -24.34 -18.95
N GLU A 98 -10.64 -25.66 -18.84
CA GLU A 98 -11.04 -26.35 -17.62
C GLU A 98 -9.97 -27.37 -17.21
N ALA A 99 -9.54 -27.27 -15.96
CA ALA A 99 -8.58 -28.18 -15.34
C ALA A 99 -8.99 -28.42 -13.88
N GLY A 100 -10.06 -29.22 -13.69
CA GLY A 100 -10.71 -29.44 -12.40
C GLY A 100 -9.77 -29.92 -11.28
N ALA A 101 -8.79 -30.77 -11.61
CA ALA A 101 -7.82 -31.30 -10.64
C ALA A 101 -6.57 -30.41 -10.44
N LEU A 102 -6.44 -29.29 -11.15
CA LEU A 102 -5.21 -28.49 -11.13
C LEU A 102 -4.98 -27.88 -9.76
N ALA A 103 -3.97 -28.37 -9.05
CA ALA A 103 -3.63 -27.94 -7.70
C ALA A 103 -2.52 -26.88 -7.70
N SER A 104 -1.60 -26.92 -8.68
CA SER A 104 -0.54 -25.94 -8.80
C SER A 104 -0.26 -25.50 -10.24
N ALA A 105 -0.08 -24.19 -10.43
CA ALA A 105 0.36 -23.59 -11.67
C ALA A 105 1.54 -22.66 -11.41
N ASN A 106 2.65 -22.89 -12.10
CA ASN A 106 3.75 -21.95 -12.16
C ASN A 106 3.70 -21.16 -13.46
N ASN A 107 4.06 -19.87 -13.42
CA ASN A 107 4.15 -19.01 -14.59
C ASN A 107 2.91 -19.09 -15.49
N LEU A 108 1.72 -19.04 -14.88
CA LEU A 108 0.46 -18.86 -15.60
C LEU A 108 0.43 -17.45 -16.19
N ARG A 109 0.28 -17.38 -17.51
CA ARG A 109 0.17 -16.13 -18.26
C ARG A 109 -0.92 -16.23 -19.30
N PHE A 110 -1.76 -15.21 -19.35
CA PHE A 110 -2.68 -15.00 -20.46
C PHE A 110 -2.03 -14.10 -21.52
N THR A 111 -1.90 -14.60 -22.74
CA THR A 111 -1.55 -13.77 -23.92
C THR A 111 -2.79 -13.11 -24.53
N SER A 112 -3.95 -13.74 -24.37
CA SER A 112 -5.26 -13.12 -24.49
C SER A 112 -6.21 -13.71 -23.45
N PHE A 113 -7.07 -12.87 -22.89
CA PHE A 113 -8.18 -13.29 -22.02
C PHE A 113 -9.37 -12.42 -22.40
N GLU A 114 -10.19 -12.86 -23.35
CA GLU A 114 -11.22 -12.02 -23.96
C GLU A 114 -12.55 -12.08 -23.19
N ASN A 115 -13.46 -11.16 -23.51
CA ASN A 115 -14.78 -11.12 -22.89
C ASN A 115 -15.56 -12.45 -23.09
N GLY A 116 -16.18 -12.93 -22.03
CA GLY A 116 -16.94 -14.19 -21.98
C GLY A 116 -16.07 -15.44 -21.85
N SER A 117 -14.74 -15.31 -21.81
CA SER A 117 -13.86 -16.46 -21.67
C SER A 117 -13.64 -16.87 -20.21
N SER A 118 -13.32 -18.14 -20.00
CA SER A 118 -13.26 -18.77 -18.68
C SER A 118 -11.99 -19.60 -18.49
N PHE A 119 -11.33 -19.40 -17.35
CA PHE A 119 -10.34 -20.29 -16.77
C PHE A 119 -10.93 -20.92 -15.51
N ILE A 120 -11.05 -22.25 -15.49
CA ILE A 120 -11.72 -22.99 -14.43
C ILE A 120 -10.75 -24.03 -13.83
N ALA A 121 -10.25 -23.74 -12.64
CA ALA A 121 -9.35 -24.61 -11.88
C ALA A 121 -9.71 -24.57 -10.37
N PRO A 122 -10.88 -25.08 -9.95
CA PRO A 122 -11.41 -24.91 -8.59
C PRO A 122 -10.53 -25.53 -7.48
N ASN A 123 -9.60 -26.42 -7.82
CA ASN A 123 -8.66 -27.01 -6.86
C ASN A 123 -7.30 -26.28 -6.81
N LEU A 124 -7.12 -25.20 -7.58
CA LEU A 124 -5.86 -24.47 -7.65
C LEU A 124 -5.65 -23.69 -6.36
N THR A 125 -4.65 -24.08 -5.58
CA THR A 125 -4.25 -23.42 -4.33
C THR A 125 -2.85 -22.80 -4.41
N GLU A 126 -2.02 -23.26 -5.35
CA GLU A 126 -0.64 -22.80 -5.52
C GLU A 126 -0.47 -22.11 -6.88
N LEU A 127 -0.42 -20.78 -6.89
CA LEU A 127 -0.27 -19.97 -8.10
C LEU A 127 0.98 -19.11 -7.99
N THR A 128 2.09 -19.55 -8.59
CA THR A 128 3.40 -18.90 -8.41
C THR A 128 3.94 -18.31 -9.70
N SER A 129 4.74 -17.25 -9.59
CA SER A 129 5.38 -16.55 -10.72
C SER A 129 4.42 -16.18 -11.85
N SER A 130 3.14 -15.95 -11.53
CA SER A 130 2.07 -15.83 -12.53
C SER A 130 1.63 -14.38 -12.73
N THR A 131 0.77 -14.14 -13.72
CA THR A 131 0.14 -12.83 -13.92
C THR A 131 -1.34 -13.00 -14.19
N VAL A 132 -2.17 -12.40 -13.32
CA VAL A 132 -3.63 -12.43 -13.40
C VAL A 132 -4.15 -11.01 -13.51
N ASN A 133 -4.73 -10.67 -14.67
CA ASN A 133 -5.36 -9.38 -14.91
C ASN A 133 -6.83 -9.59 -15.30
N LEU A 134 -7.74 -9.15 -14.45
CA LEU A 134 -9.18 -9.36 -14.60
C LEU A 134 -9.88 -8.05 -14.96
N SER A 135 -10.76 -8.14 -15.95
CA SER A 135 -11.66 -7.09 -16.39
C SER A 135 -13.06 -7.70 -16.52
N PRO A 136 -14.13 -6.89 -16.63
CA PRO A 136 -15.49 -7.41 -16.70
C PRO A 136 -15.67 -8.48 -17.78
N GLY A 137 -16.45 -9.51 -17.46
CA GLY A 137 -16.78 -10.61 -18.36
C GLY A 137 -15.70 -11.69 -18.51
N ARG A 138 -14.60 -11.63 -17.76
CA ARG A 138 -13.62 -12.72 -17.66
C ARG A 138 -13.89 -13.56 -16.42
N THR A 139 -13.98 -14.89 -16.57
CA THR A 139 -14.18 -15.80 -15.42
C THR A 139 -12.86 -16.46 -15.06
N PHE A 140 -12.38 -16.21 -13.84
CA PHE A 140 -11.18 -16.83 -13.28
C PHE A 140 -11.55 -17.55 -11.98
N THR A 141 -11.73 -18.87 -12.06
CA THR A 141 -12.14 -19.71 -10.93
C THR A 141 -10.94 -20.49 -10.41
N THR A 142 -10.61 -20.28 -9.14
CA THR A 142 -9.57 -21.03 -8.42
C THR A 142 -10.13 -21.59 -7.11
N GLY A 143 -9.34 -22.45 -6.46
CA GLY A 143 -9.50 -22.72 -5.04
C GLY A 143 -9.03 -21.55 -4.18
N LEU A 144 -8.86 -21.82 -2.88
CA LEU A 144 -8.24 -20.87 -1.95
C LEU A 144 -6.73 -20.82 -2.24
N LEU A 145 -6.26 -19.71 -2.80
CA LEU A 145 -4.85 -19.52 -3.13
C LEU A 145 -4.04 -19.29 -1.84
N THR A 146 -3.34 -20.33 -1.39
CA THR A 146 -2.50 -20.33 -0.18
C THR A 146 -1.06 -19.91 -0.43
N ASN A 147 -0.61 -19.98 -1.70
CA ASN A 147 0.70 -19.53 -2.11
C ASN A 147 0.62 -18.76 -3.42
N ILE A 148 1.01 -17.50 -3.35
CA ILE A 148 0.96 -16.54 -4.45
C ILE A 148 2.33 -15.95 -4.77
N ASN A 149 3.41 -16.63 -4.37
CA ASN A 149 4.76 -16.10 -4.48
C ASN A 149 5.11 -15.72 -5.92
N ASN A 150 5.67 -14.53 -6.10
CA ASN A 150 6.01 -13.92 -7.38
C ASN A 150 4.83 -13.73 -8.35
N THR A 151 3.58 -13.85 -7.91
CA THR A 151 2.40 -13.59 -8.74
C THR A 151 2.00 -12.13 -8.72
N LEU A 152 1.59 -11.62 -9.89
CA LEU A 152 1.09 -10.26 -10.08
C LEU A 152 -0.43 -10.30 -10.27
N PHE A 153 -1.13 -9.39 -9.59
CA PHE A 153 -2.60 -9.29 -9.66
C PHE A 153 -3.03 -7.89 -10.11
N GLY A 154 -4.02 -7.86 -11.00
CA GLY A 154 -4.70 -6.65 -11.45
C GLY A 154 -6.18 -6.88 -11.61
N VAL A 155 -6.99 -5.95 -11.12
CA VAL A 155 -8.43 -5.89 -11.38
C VAL A 155 -8.79 -4.52 -11.94
N GLU A 156 -9.75 -4.50 -12.87
CA GLU A 156 -10.24 -3.24 -13.43
C GLU A 156 -11.74 -3.29 -13.76
N GLY A 157 -12.32 -2.10 -13.95
CA GLY A 157 -13.65 -1.94 -14.54
C GLY A 157 -14.81 -2.44 -13.69
N GLY A 158 -14.68 -2.46 -12.36
CA GLY A 158 -15.71 -2.95 -11.45
C GLY A 158 -15.56 -4.42 -11.06
N VAL A 159 -14.44 -5.06 -11.41
CA VAL A 159 -14.15 -6.43 -10.96
C VAL A 159 -13.70 -6.46 -9.50
N GLU A 160 -14.29 -7.37 -8.73
CA GLU A 160 -13.84 -7.73 -7.39
C GLU A 160 -13.15 -9.10 -7.42
N PHE A 161 -11.99 -9.22 -6.78
CA PHE A 161 -11.21 -10.46 -6.67
C PHE A 161 -10.70 -10.64 -5.25
N GLY A 162 -10.80 -11.86 -4.72
CA GLY A 162 -10.38 -12.19 -3.34
C GLY A 162 -11.52 -12.25 -2.31
N VAL A 163 -12.72 -11.74 -2.63
CA VAL A 163 -13.88 -11.67 -1.71
C VAL A 163 -14.75 -12.94 -1.64
N VAL A 164 -15.18 -13.47 -2.80
CA VAL A 164 -16.16 -14.59 -2.93
C VAL A 164 -15.79 -15.59 -4.04
N SER A 165 -15.05 -15.15 -5.07
CA SER A 165 -14.54 -15.99 -6.17
C SER A 165 -13.06 -15.73 -6.38
N GLY A 166 -12.26 -16.80 -6.35
CA GLY A 166 -10.79 -16.72 -6.42
C GLY A 166 -10.14 -16.24 -5.13
N HIS A 167 -10.48 -16.89 -4.01
CA HIS A 167 -10.08 -16.47 -2.67
C HIS A 167 -8.55 -16.41 -2.54
N ILE A 168 -8.05 -15.30 -2.01
CA ILE A 168 -6.69 -15.20 -1.51
C ILE A 168 -6.72 -15.67 -0.05
N GLY A 169 -6.05 -16.78 0.23
CA GLY A 169 -5.83 -17.30 1.58
C GLY A 169 -4.37 -17.21 2.02
N ALA A 170 -3.50 -16.72 1.14
CA ALA A 170 -2.09 -16.56 1.42
C ALA A 170 -1.87 -15.54 2.53
N THR A 171 -1.12 -15.92 3.55
CA THR A 171 -0.72 -15.05 4.66
C THR A 171 0.64 -14.39 4.42
N SER A 172 1.38 -14.85 3.41
CA SER A 172 2.67 -14.29 3.02
C SER A 172 2.79 -14.16 1.51
N LEU A 173 3.49 -13.13 1.09
CA LEU A 173 3.86 -12.89 -0.29
C LEU A 173 5.37 -12.70 -0.34
N SER A 174 6.07 -13.55 -1.08
CA SER A 174 7.46 -13.34 -1.46
C SER A 174 7.51 -12.93 -2.92
N THR A 175 8.22 -11.84 -3.17
CA THR A 175 8.50 -11.35 -4.52
C THR A 175 10.00 -11.38 -4.78
N THR A 176 10.66 -12.33 -4.10
CA THR A 176 12.09 -12.45 -4.12
C THR A 176 12.59 -12.79 -5.50
N GLY A 177 13.64 -12.09 -5.95
CA GLY A 177 14.23 -12.29 -7.27
C GLY A 177 13.51 -11.55 -8.40
N ARG A 178 12.39 -10.87 -8.12
CA ARG A 178 11.66 -10.11 -9.14
C ARG A 178 12.29 -8.74 -9.39
N THR A 179 12.32 -8.36 -10.66
CA THR A 179 12.71 -7.03 -11.12
C THR A 179 11.54 -6.03 -10.96
N SER A 180 11.68 -4.81 -11.49
CA SER A 180 10.63 -3.81 -11.41
C SER A 180 9.31 -4.29 -12.01
N ALA A 181 8.22 -4.18 -11.26
CA ALA A 181 6.88 -4.58 -11.69
C ALA A 181 5.78 -4.08 -10.76
N THR A 182 4.60 -3.85 -11.32
CA THR A 182 3.37 -3.65 -10.54
C THR A 182 2.89 -4.99 -10.02
N VAL A 183 2.91 -5.15 -8.70
CA VAL A 183 2.59 -6.39 -7.98
C VAL A 183 1.08 -6.53 -7.84
N MET A 184 0.43 -5.42 -7.52
CA MET A 184 -0.99 -5.33 -7.23
C MET A 184 -1.53 -4.08 -7.90
N SER A 185 -2.68 -4.21 -8.55
CA SER A 185 -3.37 -3.06 -9.14
C SER A 185 -4.89 -3.21 -9.05
N SER A 186 -5.56 -2.08 -8.81
CA SER A 186 -7.02 -1.96 -8.83
C SER A 186 -7.40 -0.63 -9.48
N SER A 187 -8.23 -0.66 -10.52
CA SER A 187 -8.58 0.53 -11.29
C SER A 187 -10.05 0.58 -11.71
N GLY A 188 -10.70 1.70 -11.44
CA GLY A 188 -12.10 1.93 -11.83
C GLY A 188 -13.05 1.76 -10.66
N THR A 189 -14.17 2.49 -10.72
CA THR A 189 -15.21 2.43 -9.69
C THR A 189 -15.75 1.01 -9.52
N GLY A 190 -15.84 0.57 -8.27
CA GLY A 190 -16.29 -0.77 -7.92
C GLY A 190 -15.23 -1.86 -8.07
N SER A 191 -14.01 -1.55 -8.52
CA SER A 191 -12.93 -2.53 -8.52
C SER A 191 -12.34 -2.72 -7.13
N LEU A 192 -12.20 -3.98 -6.72
CA LEU A 192 -11.62 -4.37 -5.44
C LEU A 192 -10.63 -5.53 -5.63
N LEU A 193 -9.38 -5.30 -5.25
CA LEU A 193 -8.40 -6.37 -5.05
C LEU A 193 -8.29 -6.63 -3.55
N ASP A 194 -8.94 -7.69 -3.09
CA ASP A 194 -8.91 -8.11 -1.70
C ASP A 194 -7.68 -9.00 -1.44
N MET A 195 -6.74 -8.45 -0.67
CA MET A 195 -5.54 -9.12 -0.14
C MET A 195 -5.57 -9.09 1.39
N SER A 196 -6.75 -9.00 2.01
CA SER A 196 -6.95 -8.86 3.46
C SER A 196 -6.47 -10.06 4.27
N SER A 197 -6.15 -11.20 3.65
CA SER A 197 -5.49 -12.33 4.34
C SER A 197 -3.98 -12.14 4.50
N LEU A 198 -3.36 -11.25 3.72
CA LEU A 198 -1.92 -11.09 3.65
C LEU A 198 -1.38 -10.40 4.91
N GLN A 199 -0.48 -11.05 5.62
CA GLN A 199 0.11 -10.55 6.87
C GLN A 199 1.55 -10.08 6.71
N SER A 200 2.28 -10.63 5.73
CA SER A 200 3.68 -10.31 5.49
C SER A 200 4.00 -10.23 4.00
N TRP A 201 4.84 -9.26 3.63
CA TRP A 201 5.38 -9.15 2.27
C TRP A 201 6.89 -9.00 2.28
N ASN A 202 7.57 -9.94 1.63
CA ASN A 202 8.99 -9.85 1.31
C ASN A 202 9.21 -9.31 -0.13
N ALA A 203 9.65 -8.07 -0.24
CA ALA A 203 9.93 -7.36 -1.49
C ALA A 203 11.41 -7.45 -1.95
N ASN A 204 12.19 -8.37 -1.37
CA ASN A 204 13.62 -8.44 -1.62
C ASN A 204 13.99 -8.74 -3.09
N ALA A 205 14.57 -7.80 -3.82
CA ALA A 205 15.07 -8.07 -5.16
C ALA A 205 16.35 -8.94 -5.10
N GLY A 206 16.30 -10.13 -5.69
CA GLY A 206 17.37 -11.14 -5.56
C GLY A 206 18.64 -10.88 -6.39
N ASN A 207 18.70 -9.80 -7.17
CA ASN A 207 19.85 -9.51 -8.03
C ASN A 207 20.56 -8.21 -7.60
N PRO A 208 21.81 -8.29 -7.09
CA PRO A 208 22.50 -7.16 -6.45
C PRO A 208 22.96 -6.03 -7.40
N GLY A 209 22.75 -6.14 -8.72
CA GLY A 209 23.32 -5.22 -9.71
C GLY A 209 22.44 -4.03 -10.16
N PHE A 210 21.13 -4.03 -9.90
CA PHE A 210 20.21 -3.01 -10.44
C PHE A 210 19.23 -2.47 -9.40
N ASP A 211 18.73 -1.26 -9.66
CA ASP A 211 17.73 -0.61 -8.82
C ASP A 211 16.35 -1.05 -9.29
N TYR A 212 15.51 -1.51 -8.36
CA TYR A 212 14.21 -2.07 -8.68
C TYR A 212 13.08 -1.32 -8.00
N VAL A 213 11.96 -1.25 -8.70
CA VAL A 213 10.75 -0.60 -8.25
C VAL A 213 9.60 -1.58 -8.35
N GLN A 214 9.12 -2.01 -7.21
CA GLN A 214 7.86 -2.74 -7.14
C GLN A 214 6.75 -1.77 -6.77
N SER A 215 5.55 -1.94 -7.35
CA SER A 215 4.45 -1.01 -7.08
C SER A 215 3.13 -1.69 -6.73
N VAL A 216 2.34 -1.01 -5.90
CA VAL A 216 0.94 -1.29 -5.58
C VAL A 216 0.14 -0.07 -6.05
N ASN A 217 -0.81 -0.24 -6.96
CA ASN A 217 -1.49 0.87 -7.63
C ASN A 217 -3.01 0.80 -7.47
N ALA A 218 -3.59 1.69 -6.66
CA ALA A 218 -5.03 1.92 -6.59
C ALA A 218 -5.36 3.22 -7.31
N THR A 219 -6.14 3.16 -8.40
CA THR A 219 -6.42 4.33 -9.25
C THR A 219 -7.90 4.41 -9.63
N SER A 220 -8.39 5.60 -10.01
CA SER A 220 -9.74 5.78 -10.58
C SER A 220 -10.85 5.17 -9.71
N SER A 221 -10.80 5.41 -8.39
CA SER A 221 -11.70 4.82 -7.38
C SER A 221 -11.59 3.30 -7.16
N GLY A 222 -10.56 2.65 -7.70
CA GLY A 222 -10.23 1.26 -7.36
C GLY A 222 -9.72 1.12 -5.93
N VAL A 223 -10.01 -0.01 -5.30
CA VAL A 223 -9.63 -0.32 -3.91
C VAL A 223 -8.67 -1.51 -3.89
N ILE A 224 -7.61 -1.39 -3.08
CA ILE A 224 -6.75 -2.52 -2.69
C ILE A 224 -6.83 -2.67 -1.18
N ASP A 225 -7.33 -3.81 -0.72
CA ASP A 225 -7.40 -4.15 0.71
C ASP A 225 -6.14 -4.93 1.12
N LEU A 226 -5.27 -4.30 1.91
CA LEU A 226 -4.12 -4.92 2.59
C LEU A 226 -4.26 -4.74 4.10
N SER A 227 -5.50 -4.68 4.60
CA SER A 227 -5.82 -4.24 5.96
C SER A 227 -5.20 -5.13 7.06
N SER A 228 -4.85 -6.38 6.75
CA SER A 228 -4.11 -7.28 7.65
C SER A 228 -2.59 -7.31 7.45
N LEU A 229 -2.02 -6.56 6.51
CA LEU A 229 -0.57 -6.54 6.26
C LEU A 229 0.13 -5.92 7.47
N GLN A 230 0.90 -6.71 8.20
CA GLN A 230 1.61 -6.27 9.42
C GLN A 230 3.06 -5.88 9.14
N SER A 231 3.70 -6.59 8.20
CA SER A 231 5.13 -6.45 7.93
C SER A 231 5.47 -6.34 6.45
N LEU A 232 6.36 -5.40 6.14
CA LEU A 232 6.99 -5.23 4.83
C LEU A 232 8.51 -5.31 4.98
N GLN A 233 9.14 -6.26 4.31
CA GLN A 233 10.58 -6.23 4.07
C GLN A 233 10.81 -5.57 2.71
N THR A 234 11.39 -4.37 2.71
CA THR A 234 11.78 -3.63 1.52
C THR A 234 12.92 -4.32 0.77
N PRO A 235 13.18 -3.94 -0.51
CA PRO A 235 14.31 -4.46 -1.28
C PRO A 235 15.67 -4.33 -0.57
N ASN A 236 16.60 -5.24 -0.84
CA ASN A 236 17.94 -5.26 -0.23
C ASN A 236 18.93 -4.18 -0.70
N ARG A 237 18.50 -3.20 -1.51
CA ARG A 237 19.36 -2.10 -1.98
C ARG A 237 18.71 -0.75 -1.67
N THR A 238 19.52 0.21 -1.23
CA THR A 238 19.10 1.54 -0.79
C THR A 238 18.38 2.37 -1.85
N ASN A 239 18.67 2.11 -3.14
CA ASN A 239 18.03 2.81 -4.26
C ASN A 239 16.80 2.06 -4.80
N SER A 240 16.58 0.82 -4.36
CA SER A 240 15.40 0.03 -4.70
C SER A 240 14.26 0.37 -3.74
N ARG A 241 13.02 0.21 -4.21
CA ARG A 241 11.85 0.63 -3.43
C ARG A 241 10.58 -0.16 -3.73
N VAL A 242 9.65 -0.04 -2.78
CA VAL A 242 8.23 -0.40 -2.95
C VAL A 242 7.42 0.89 -2.94
N ASP A 243 6.69 1.14 -4.02
CA ASP A 243 5.82 2.31 -4.18
C ASP A 243 4.34 1.89 -3.99
N PHE A 244 3.67 2.43 -2.98
CA PHE A 244 2.22 2.39 -2.81
C PHE A 244 1.63 3.67 -3.38
N ASN A 245 0.85 3.54 -4.46
CA ASN A 245 0.32 4.66 -5.22
C ASN A 245 -1.21 4.65 -5.13
N ALA A 246 -1.78 5.63 -4.44
CA ALA A 246 -3.21 5.91 -4.43
C ALA A 246 -3.47 7.19 -5.23
N SER A 247 -4.28 7.11 -6.29
CA SER A 247 -4.62 8.29 -7.10
C SER A 247 -6.01 8.26 -7.71
N ALA A 248 -6.50 9.41 -8.17
CA ALA A 248 -7.82 9.55 -8.81
C ALA A 248 -8.95 8.89 -8.01
N GLY A 249 -9.00 9.12 -6.69
CA GLY A 249 -9.99 8.50 -5.80
C GLY A 249 -9.67 7.07 -5.34
N GLY A 250 -8.56 6.49 -5.78
CA GLY A 250 -8.15 5.14 -5.39
C GLY A 250 -7.76 5.03 -3.92
N ILE A 251 -7.99 3.85 -3.33
CA ILE A 251 -7.79 3.60 -1.90
C ILE A 251 -6.86 2.41 -1.70
N ILE A 252 -5.86 2.55 -0.84
CA ILE A 252 -5.06 1.43 -0.32
C ILE A 252 -5.24 1.36 1.20
N ASP A 253 -5.74 0.23 1.69
CA ASP A 253 -5.89 0.01 3.14
C ASP A 253 -4.67 -0.74 3.70
N LEU A 254 -3.93 -0.12 4.62
CA LEU A 254 -2.78 -0.69 5.33
C LEU A 254 -2.99 -0.63 6.85
N SER A 255 -4.23 -0.77 7.31
CA SER A 255 -4.60 -0.47 8.70
C SER A 255 -3.79 -1.24 9.76
N SER A 256 -3.24 -2.41 9.45
CA SER A 256 -2.43 -3.19 10.40
C SER A 256 -0.91 -3.04 10.27
N ILE A 257 -0.39 -2.27 9.29
CA ILE A 257 1.06 -2.24 9.06
C ILE A 257 1.77 -1.51 10.20
N ASN A 258 2.73 -2.19 10.82
CA ASN A 258 3.46 -1.67 11.97
C ASN A 258 4.97 -1.92 11.89
N SER A 259 5.43 -2.67 10.88
CA SER A 259 6.85 -2.96 10.68
C SER A 259 7.23 -2.81 9.21
N ILE A 260 8.14 -1.87 8.93
CA ILE A 260 8.80 -1.72 7.63
C ILE A 260 10.30 -1.86 7.86
N THR A 261 10.91 -2.88 7.27
CA THR A 261 12.31 -3.23 7.47
C THR A 261 13.06 -3.36 6.15
N GLY A 262 14.38 -3.52 6.21
CA GLY A 262 15.23 -3.63 5.03
C GLY A 262 15.86 -2.30 4.62
N PRO A 263 16.90 -2.35 3.76
CA PRO A 263 17.69 -1.18 3.40
C PRO A 263 17.06 -0.32 2.28
N GLY A 264 16.13 -0.88 1.51
CA GLY A 264 15.40 -0.17 0.46
C GLY A 264 14.35 0.79 1.02
N GLN A 265 13.68 1.52 0.12
CA GLN A 265 12.67 2.50 0.49
C GLN A 265 11.25 1.93 0.42
N ALA A 266 10.41 2.24 1.41
CA ALA A 266 8.96 2.21 1.24
C ALA A 266 8.48 3.63 0.90
N ARG A 267 7.67 3.77 -0.15
CA ARG A 267 7.16 5.07 -0.58
C ARG A 267 5.64 5.03 -0.68
N PHE A 268 4.98 5.97 -0.03
CA PHE A 268 3.54 6.15 -0.05
C PHE A 268 3.22 7.43 -0.82
N ASN A 269 2.72 7.29 -2.04
CA ASN A 269 2.32 8.39 -2.91
C ASN A 269 0.79 8.50 -2.91
N ILE A 270 0.30 9.59 -2.34
CA ILE A 270 -1.13 9.89 -2.23
C ILE A 270 -1.37 11.12 -3.10
N LEU A 271 -2.03 10.92 -4.23
CA LEU A 271 -2.10 11.90 -5.33
C LEU A 271 -3.56 12.13 -5.73
N GLY A 272 -3.95 13.32 -6.18
CA GLY A 272 -5.20 13.60 -6.91
C GLY A 272 -6.42 12.78 -6.48
N GLY A 273 -6.91 12.95 -5.25
CA GLY A 273 -8.09 12.25 -4.74
C GLY A 273 -7.80 10.93 -4.03
N GLY A 274 -6.56 10.43 -4.08
CA GLY A 274 -6.19 9.16 -3.47
C GLY A 274 -6.24 9.19 -1.94
N GLU A 275 -6.46 8.02 -1.34
CA GLU A 275 -6.39 7.78 0.11
C GLU A 275 -5.50 6.58 0.42
N ILE A 276 -4.63 6.70 1.43
CA ILE A 276 -3.99 5.54 2.06
C ILE A 276 -4.28 5.55 3.55
N ARG A 277 -4.73 4.40 4.06
CA ARG A 277 -5.19 4.22 5.45
C ARG A 277 -4.18 3.43 6.28
N PHE A 278 -3.99 3.85 7.52
CA PHE A 278 -3.17 3.19 8.52
C PHE A 278 -3.92 3.15 9.84
N GLY A 279 -3.61 2.16 10.68
CA GLY A 279 -4.01 2.14 12.08
C GLY A 279 -3.06 3.02 12.89
N ASN A 280 -2.13 2.39 13.60
CA ASN A 280 -0.95 3.06 14.12
C ASN A 280 0.19 2.91 13.13
N LEU A 281 1.00 3.96 12.96
CA LEU A 281 2.19 3.90 12.13
C LEU A 281 3.40 4.43 12.90
N GLU A 282 4.36 3.54 13.16
CA GLU A 282 5.66 3.85 13.73
C GLU A 282 6.73 3.64 12.66
N VAL A 283 7.35 4.73 12.21
CA VAL A 283 8.25 4.73 11.06
C VAL A 283 9.67 4.98 11.51
N SER A 284 10.51 3.95 11.45
CA SER A 284 11.96 4.04 11.74
C SER A 284 12.86 3.64 10.56
N GLY A 285 12.29 3.11 9.48
CA GLY A 285 13.00 2.76 8.25
C GLY A 285 13.04 3.88 7.21
N ASN A 286 13.69 3.64 6.07
CA ASN A 286 13.67 4.54 4.91
C ASN A 286 12.27 4.56 4.29
N THR A 287 11.41 5.40 4.83
CA THR A 287 10.03 5.57 4.39
C THR A 287 9.80 6.99 3.92
N ARG A 288 9.12 7.15 2.79
CA ARG A 288 8.75 8.46 2.25
C ARG A 288 7.25 8.54 2.07
N ILE A 289 6.63 9.54 2.68
CA ILE A 289 5.19 9.83 2.54
C ILE A 289 5.05 11.12 1.72
N ILE A 290 4.23 11.08 0.68
CA ILE A 290 3.92 12.21 -0.19
C ILE A 290 2.41 12.35 -0.28
N VAL A 291 1.90 13.52 0.11
CA VAL A 291 0.48 13.89 0.01
C VAL A 291 0.40 15.11 -0.90
N ALA A 292 -0.02 14.93 -2.15
CA ALA A 292 0.30 15.90 -3.20
C ALA A 292 -0.53 17.19 -3.18
N ASP A 293 -1.84 17.09 -2.96
CA ASP A 293 -2.78 18.17 -3.23
C ASP A 293 -3.99 18.13 -2.30
N VAL A 294 -4.86 19.15 -2.39
CA VAL A 294 -6.08 19.32 -1.59
C VAL A 294 -7.05 18.14 -1.60
N THR A 295 -6.96 17.24 -2.59
CA THR A 295 -7.81 16.06 -2.69
C THR A 295 -7.13 14.79 -2.17
N SER A 296 -5.85 14.86 -1.83
CA SER A 296 -5.02 13.74 -1.36
C SER A 296 -5.12 13.60 0.17
N VAL A 297 -5.41 12.38 0.66
CA VAL A 297 -5.62 12.12 2.09
C VAL A 297 -4.72 11.00 2.61
N PHE A 298 -3.87 11.33 3.58
CA PHE A 298 -3.17 10.36 4.41
C PHE A 298 -3.95 10.14 5.70
N ASN A 299 -4.56 8.98 5.89
CA ASN A 299 -5.48 8.71 6.98
C ASN A 299 -4.87 7.74 7.99
N VAL A 300 -4.67 8.18 9.23
CA VAL A 300 -4.07 7.40 10.31
C VAL A 300 -5.06 7.32 11.47
N GLN A 301 -5.70 6.16 11.64
CA GLN A 301 -6.74 5.93 12.64
C GLN A 301 -6.21 5.87 14.09
N GLY A 302 -4.89 5.85 14.26
CA GLY A 302 -4.19 5.78 15.54
C GLY A 302 -3.10 6.85 15.66
N SER A 303 -1.92 6.45 16.15
CA SER A 303 -0.77 7.33 16.35
C SER A 303 0.15 7.31 15.13
N LEU A 304 0.78 8.44 14.85
CA LEU A 304 1.83 8.57 13.85
C LEU A 304 3.12 8.98 14.56
N PHE A 305 4.13 8.11 14.55
CA PHE A 305 5.49 8.45 14.98
C PHE A 305 6.43 8.36 13.79
N MET A 306 7.18 9.44 13.56
CA MET A 306 8.10 9.56 12.44
C MET A 306 9.53 9.75 12.94
N SER A 307 10.45 8.86 12.57
CA SER A 307 11.87 9.02 12.89
C SER A 307 12.81 8.88 11.71
N GLY A 308 14.01 9.46 11.83
CA GLY A 308 15.02 9.38 10.79
C GLY A 308 15.40 7.93 10.44
N PRO A 309 15.52 7.54 9.16
CA PRO A 309 15.67 8.38 7.96
C PRO A 309 14.38 8.63 7.17
N SER A 310 13.20 8.50 7.77
CA SER A 310 11.94 8.74 7.06
C SER A 310 11.71 10.22 6.71
N SER A 311 10.75 10.48 5.83
CA SER A 311 10.32 11.85 5.47
C SER A 311 8.84 11.92 5.12
N VAL A 312 8.25 13.08 5.36
CA VAL A 312 6.87 13.46 5.02
C VAL A 312 6.90 14.75 4.23
N ASN A 313 6.25 14.74 3.07
CA ASN A 313 6.02 15.94 2.27
C ASN A 313 4.51 16.05 1.98
N VAL A 314 3.93 17.17 2.41
CA VAL A 314 2.53 17.51 2.19
C VAL A 314 2.50 18.76 1.31
N GLY A 315 2.15 18.55 0.05
CA GLY A 315 1.94 19.60 -0.93
C GLY A 315 0.71 20.46 -0.61
N THR A 316 0.46 21.46 -1.46
CA THR A 316 -0.54 22.49 -1.21
C THR A 316 -1.94 21.91 -0.98
N GLY A 317 -2.45 22.10 0.24
CA GLY A 317 -3.76 21.65 0.70
C GLY A 317 -3.85 20.17 1.04
N GLY A 318 -2.81 19.37 0.79
CA GLY A 318 -2.78 17.95 1.15
C GLY A 318 -3.08 17.74 2.62
N THR A 319 -3.78 16.66 2.95
CA THR A 319 -4.30 16.45 4.31
C THR A 319 -3.74 15.18 4.95
N ILE A 320 -3.15 15.34 6.13
CA ILE A 320 -2.94 14.25 7.08
C ILE A 320 -4.10 14.28 8.07
N THR A 321 -4.85 13.19 8.18
CA THR A 321 -5.89 13.01 9.21
C THR A 321 -5.41 11.99 10.22
N LEU A 322 -5.52 12.32 11.50
CA LEU A 322 -4.98 11.54 12.59
C LEU A 322 -5.96 11.51 13.77
N ASN A 323 -6.15 10.33 14.37
CA ASN A 323 -7.02 10.20 15.54
C ASN A 323 -6.31 10.36 16.89
N THR A 324 -5.00 10.12 16.98
CA THR A 324 -4.30 10.23 18.28
C THR A 324 -3.05 11.11 18.20
N HIS A 325 -1.86 10.58 18.49
CA HIS A 325 -0.65 11.37 18.70
C HIS A 325 0.12 11.55 17.40
N PHE A 326 0.58 12.77 17.13
CA PHE A 326 1.58 13.02 16.11
C PHE A 326 2.89 13.38 16.79
N THR A 327 3.91 12.55 16.61
CA THR A 327 5.24 12.80 17.16
C THR A 327 6.32 12.54 16.14
N PHE A 328 7.44 13.27 16.23
CA PHE A 328 8.59 13.09 15.35
C PHE A 328 9.89 13.43 16.06
N ASP A 329 11.01 12.83 15.64
CA ASP A 329 12.34 13.07 16.23
C ASP A 329 13.36 13.67 15.23
N TYR A 330 12.87 14.23 14.13
CA TYR A 330 13.71 14.82 13.09
C TYR A 330 14.48 16.04 13.59
N THR A 331 15.77 16.10 13.29
CA THR A 331 16.58 17.34 13.44
C THR A 331 16.80 18.07 12.12
N ASP A 332 16.48 17.42 11.00
CA ASP A 332 16.58 17.95 9.64
C ASP A 332 15.17 18.33 9.17
N GLU A 333 14.94 19.64 9.06
CA GLU A 333 13.62 20.20 8.76
C GLU A 333 13.13 19.82 7.35
N THR A 334 14.03 19.40 6.46
CA THR A 334 13.66 18.91 5.13
C THR A 334 12.89 17.58 5.17
N ARG A 335 12.86 16.90 6.32
CA ARG A 335 12.14 15.65 6.52
C ARG A 335 10.68 15.81 6.89
N LEU A 336 10.26 16.99 7.36
CA LEU A 336 8.86 17.29 7.64
C LEU A 336 8.46 18.57 6.92
N GLN A 337 7.97 18.42 5.69
CA GLN A 337 7.52 19.52 4.87
C GLN A 337 5.99 19.58 4.88
N MET A 338 5.42 20.34 5.81
CA MET A 338 3.96 20.50 5.98
C MET A 338 3.48 21.95 5.85
N GLN A 339 4.35 22.87 5.42
CA GLN A 339 4.10 24.31 5.46
C GLN A 339 2.92 24.75 4.58
N SER A 340 2.56 23.96 3.57
CA SER A 340 1.40 24.22 2.70
C SER A 340 0.30 23.17 2.87
N GLY A 341 0.43 22.27 3.84
CA GLY A 341 -0.48 21.17 4.10
C GLY A 341 -1.44 21.40 5.26
N ARG A 342 -2.32 20.43 5.47
CA ARG A 342 -3.25 20.36 6.59
C ARG A 342 -2.90 19.19 7.51
N LEU A 343 -2.91 19.44 8.81
CA LEU A 343 -2.94 18.41 9.83
C LEU A 343 -4.29 18.47 10.53
N ASN A 344 -5.09 17.42 10.36
CA ASN A 344 -6.38 17.27 11.02
C ASN A 344 -6.23 16.28 12.16
N MET A 345 -6.32 16.75 13.40
CA MET A 345 -6.35 15.89 14.57
C MET A 345 -7.81 15.73 15.01
N VAL A 346 -8.39 14.61 14.61
CA VAL A 346 -9.82 14.29 14.75
C VAL A 346 -10.03 13.12 15.72
N GLY A 347 -11.28 12.68 15.87
CA GLY A 347 -11.66 11.66 16.84
C GLY A 347 -11.65 12.17 18.27
N GLY A 348 -12.61 11.78 19.10
CA GLY A 348 -12.72 12.30 20.46
C GLY A 348 -11.48 12.05 21.33
N GLY A 349 -11.40 12.76 22.45
CA GLY A 349 -10.41 12.51 23.50
C GLY A 349 -9.09 13.26 23.34
N PHE A 350 -8.06 12.72 23.97
CA PHE A 350 -6.78 13.40 24.22
C PHE A 350 -5.71 13.01 23.20
N SER A 351 -4.87 13.96 22.78
CA SER A 351 -3.77 13.73 21.85
C SER A 351 -2.56 14.61 22.15
N PHE A 352 -1.41 14.18 21.64
CA PHE A 352 -0.15 14.93 21.73
C PHE A 352 0.26 15.36 20.34
N LEU A 353 0.81 16.56 20.23
CA LEU A 353 1.48 17.06 19.04
C LEU A 353 2.88 17.48 19.43
N GLU A 354 3.88 16.78 18.91
CA GLU A 354 5.26 17.22 18.99
C GLU A 354 5.43 18.52 18.20
N VAL A 355 6.06 19.50 18.82
CA VAL A 355 6.43 20.77 18.21
C VAL A 355 7.90 20.71 17.89
N GLY A 356 8.31 21.40 16.83
CA GLY A 356 9.71 21.59 16.55
C GLY A 356 10.06 22.85 15.82
N GLY A 357 11.36 23.12 15.76
CA GLY A 357 11.91 24.31 15.13
C GLY A 357 12.36 25.39 16.12
N LEU A 358 13.19 26.30 15.62
CA LEU A 358 13.70 27.47 16.32
C LEU A 358 12.59 28.51 16.54
N ASP A 359 12.48 29.05 17.76
CA ASP A 359 11.67 30.24 17.99
C ASP A 359 12.35 31.49 17.39
N ALA A 360 11.78 31.99 16.31
CA ALA A 360 12.21 33.22 15.62
C ALA A 360 11.23 34.39 15.85
N GLY A 361 10.26 34.25 16.76
CA GLY A 361 9.22 35.26 16.97
C GLY A 361 8.11 35.24 15.91
N ALA A 362 7.25 36.26 15.96
CA ALA A 362 6.11 36.45 15.06
C ALA A 362 6.54 36.99 13.68
N VAL A 363 7.25 36.17 12.92
CA VAL A 363 7.75 36.51 11.57
C VAL A 363 7.09 35.62 10.51
N PHE A 364 6.76 36.21 9.35
CA PHE A 364 6.51 35.44 8.13
C PHE A 364 7.81 35.19 7.36
N ASP A 365 7.73 34.31 6.37
CA ASP A 365 8.70 34.09 5.29
C ASP A 365 9.55 35.35 4.98
N PRO A 366 10.90 35.25 4.86
CA PRO A 366 11.70 34.03 4.73
C PRO A 366 12.38 33.49 5.99
N GLY A 367 12.11 34.04 7.18
CA GLY A 367 12.89 33.71 8.39
C GLY A 367 12.70 32.32 9.01
N VAL A 368 11.60 31.61 8.68
CA VAL A 368 11.18 30.34 9.33
C VAL A 368 10.69 29.28 8.33
N ASN A 369 10.90 29.50 7.03
CA ASN A 369 10.54 28.53 6.00
C ASN A 369 11.47 27.32 6.11
N GLY A 370 10.92 26.14 6.38
CA GLY A 370 11.71 24.99 6.81
C GLY A 370 11.99 24.94 8.32
N ASN A 371 11.05 25.38 9.16
CA ASN A 371 11.16 25.30 10.63
C ASN A 371 10.07 24.41 11.23
N PHE A 372 9.87 23.21 10.67
CA PHE A 372 8.79 22.25 11.05
C PHE A 372 7.34 22.78 11.05
N GLY A 373 7.11 23.98 10.53
CA GLY A 373 5.77 24.58 10.54
C GLY A 373 4.76 23.87 9.65
N ILE A 374 3.49 24.09 9.97
CA ILE A 374 2.32 23.47 9.33
C ILE A 374 1.52 24.56 8.63
N GLY A 375 0.94 24.26 7.47
CA GLY A 375 0.04 25.20 6.78
C GLY A 375 -1.19 25.48 7.64
N GLN A 376 -1.98 24.46 7.94
CA GLN A 376 -3.13 24.58 8.83
C GLN A 376 -3.24 23.39 9.79
N LEU A 377 -3.47 23.69 11.07
CA LEU A 377 -3.86 22.73 12.09
C LEU A 377 -5.37 22.83 12.33
N VAL A 378 -6.08 21.70 12.21
CA VAL A 378 -7.51 21.58 12.51
C VAL A 378 -7.70 20.61 13.66
N LEU A 379 -8.40 21.04 14.71
CA LEU A 379 -8.69 20.21 15.88
C LEU A 379 -10.19 19.92 16.00
N GLY A 380 -10.52 18.64 16.09
CA GLY A 380 -11.89 18.16 16.22
C GLY A 380 -12.60 18.01 14.87
N ALA A 381 -13.88 17.67 14.97
CA ALA A 381 -14.82 17.64 13.86
C ALA A 381 -16.22 17.98 14.40
N ASP A 382 -17.19 18.21 13.52
CA ASP A 382 -18.58 18.43 13.91
C ASP A 382 -19.06 17.36 14.91
N GLY A 383 -19.51 17.83 16.08
CA GLY A 383 -20.00 16.98 17.17
C GLY A 383 -18.93 16.13 17.89
N ASN A 384 -17.65 16.28 17.56
CA ASN A 384 -16.54 15.53 18.13
C ASN A 384 -15.40 16.47 18.54
N GLU A 385 -15.44 16.90 19.80
CA GLU A 385 -14.39 17.73 20.39
C GLU A 385 -13.05 16.99 20.50
N LYS A 386 -11.95 17.73 20.32
CA LYS A 386 -10.59 17.23 20.47
C LYS A 386 -9.82 18.01 21.52
N PHE A 387 -9.11 17.30 22.39
CA PHE A 387 -8.10 17.91 23.24
C PHE A 387 -6.70 17.57 22.72
N VAL A 388 -5.93 18.56 22.29
CA VAL A 388 -4.52 18.38 21.87
C VAL A 388 -3.61 19.14 22.81
N GLN A 389 -2.59 18.45 23.31
CA GLN A 389 -1.50 19.04 24.08
C GLN A 389 -0.23 19.11 23.24
N LEU A 390 0.35 20.31 23.15
CA LEU A 390 1.67 20.51 22.55
C LEU A 390 2.76 20.01 23.49
N ILE A 391 3.75 19.32 22.93
CA ILE A 391 4.92 18.80 23.65
C ILE A 391 6.22 19.11 22.88
N ASP A 392 7.30 19.29 23.64
CA ASP A 392 8.71 19.41 23.18
C ASP A 392 9.44 18.32 23.98
N VAL A 393 9.43 17.09 23.45
CA VAL A 393 10.05 15.91 24.06
C VAL A 393 11.34 15.57 23.34
N PHE A 394 11.39 15.78 22.03
CA PHE A 394 12.55 15.56 21.18
C PHE A 394 13.18 16.90 20.84
N ASP A 395 14.52 16.97 20.88
CA ASP A 395 15.25 18.15 20.41
C ASP A 395 15.27 18.12 18.87
N ASN A 396 14.21 18.65 18.29
CA ASN A 396 13.97 18.69 16.85
C ASN A 396 14.14 20.12 16.30
N GLY A 397 14.34 21.14 17.14
CA GLY A 397 14.53 22.55 16.76
C GLY A 397 15.97 23.03 16.58
N ASN A 398 16.94 22.12 16.41
CA ASN A 398 18.33 22.44 16.10
C ASN A 398 18.91 23.50 17.06
N ARG A 399 18.76 23.32 18.39
CA ARG A 399 19.15 24.27 19.44
C ARG A 399 20.61 24.72 19.28
N VAL A 400 20.83 25.87 18.62
CA VAL A 400 22.19 26.35 18.37
C VAL A 400 22.83 26.82 19.67
N GLY A 401 23.96 26.23 20.04
CA GLY A 401 24.85 26.75 21.08
C GLY A 401 24.49 26.43 22.54
N GLY A 402 23.67 25.40 22.80
CA GLY A 402 23.40 24.96 24.18
C GLY A 402 22.61 25.96 25.03
N THR A 403 21.99 26.95 24.39
CA THR A 403 21.07 27.86 25.07
C THR A 403 19.69 27.19 25.09
N PRO A 404 19.04 27.07 26.26
CA PRO A 404 17.70 26.48 26.35
C PRO A 404 16.67 27.45 25.75
N GLY A 405 16.51 27.40 24.43
CA GLY A 405 15.35 27.95 23.73
C GLY A 405 14.28 26.88 23.65
N THR A 406 13.06 27.20 24.06
CA THR A 406 11.87 26.38 23.79
C THR A 406 11.63 26.33 22.28
N GLU A 407 11.28 25.16 21.76
CA GLU A 407 10.81 25.06 20.38
C GLU A 407 9.50 25.84 20.20
N ALA A 408 9.17 26.21 18.95
CA ALA A 408 7.97 26.98 18.66
C ALA A 408 7.16 26.38 17.50
N LEU A 409 5.83 26.46 17.61
CA LEU A 409 4.91 26.00 16.57
C LEU A 409 4.53 27.15 15.65
N TYR A 410 4.77 26.98 14.36
CA TYR A 410 4.35 27.92 13.31
C TYR A 410 3.20 27.35 12.47
N LEU A 411 2.09 28.09 12.40
CA LEU A 411 0.91 27.76 11.60
C LEU A 411 0.68 28.84 10.53
N TYR A 412 0.99 28.53 9.27
CA TYR A 412 1.14 29.54 8.20
C TYR A 412 -0.15 29.99 7.51
N GLY A 413 -1.25 29.28 7.72
CA GLY A 413 -2.46 29.41 6.91
C GLY A 413 -2.26 28.90 5.48
N LEU A 414 -3.34 28.95 4.68
CA LEU A 414 -3.35 28.42 3.31
C LEU A 414 -3.75 29.47 2.27
N GLY A 415 -3.34 30.74 2.46
CA GLY A 415 -3.64 31.84 1.54
C GLY A 415 -5.09 32.34 1.59
N GLY A 416 -5.82 32.00 2.65
CA GLY A 416 -7.20 32.41 2.91
C GLY A 416 -7.66 31.86 4.25
N PRO A 417 -7.67 30.52 4.43
CA PRO A 417 -7.89 29.90 5.74
C PRO A 417 -6.78 30.26 6.74
N ALA A 418 -7.17 30.54 7.98
CA ALA A 418 -6.24 30.76 9.09
C ALA A 418 -5.40 29.50 9.39
N GLY A 419 -4.23 29.70 10.01
CA GLY A 419 -3.32 28.60 10.37
C GLY A 419 -3.88 27.66 11.44
N LEU A 420 -4.83 28.11 12.26
CA LEU A 420 -5.47 27.31 13.30
C LEU A 420 -6.99 27.33 13.14
N VAL A 421 -7.60 26.15 13.18
CA VAL A 421 -9.05 25.96 13.25
C VAL A 421 -9.34 25.06 14.46
N LEU A 422 -10.20 25.55 15.36
CA LEU A 422 -10.70 24.78 16.49
C LEU A 422 -12.19 24.57 16.27
N GLU A 423 -12.60 23.33 16.04
CA GLU A 423 -14.01 22.96 15.95
C GLU A 423 -14.68 23.06 17.34
N SER A 424 -16.00 23.23 17.35
CA SER A 424 -16.78 23.46 18.57
C SER A 424 -16.39 22.55 19.74
N GLY A 425 -15.97 23.15 20.86
CA GLY A 425 -15.58 22.43 22.09
C GLY A 425 -14.14 21.92 22.12
N SER A 426 -13.42 21.94 20.99
CA SER A 426 -12.03 21.50 20.93
C SER A 426 -11.09 22.46 21.66
N THR A 427 -10.02 21.90 22.23
CA THR A 427 -9.05 22.63 23.05
C THR A 427 -7.62 22.35 22.57
N LEU A 428 -6.87 23.41 22.31
CA LEU A 428 -5.41 23.37 22.13
C LEU A 428 -4.72 23.82 23.43
N ASN A 429 -4.07 22.90 24.11
CA ASN A 429 -3.19 23.23 25.24
C ASN A 429 -1.76 23.48 24.72
N ILE A 430 -1.34 24.74 24.78
CA ILE A 430 -0.04 25.18 24.28
C ILE A 430 1.08 25.05 25.31
N ASN A 431 0.78 24.67 26.56
CA ASN A 431 1.76 24.60 27.65
C ASN A 431 2.63 25.88 27.71
N ASN A 432 3.95 25.74 27.81
CA ASN A 432 4.91 26.85 27.75
C ASN A 432 5.56 26.97 26.36
N ILE A 433 4.93 26.42 25.33
CA ILE A 433 5.45 26.46 23.95
C ILE A 433 4.94 27.74 23.28
N ASN A 434 5.83 28.43 22.56
CA ASN A 434 5.44 29.59 21.77
C ASN A 434 4.72 29.12 20.50
N VAL A 435 3.54 29.70 20.24
CA VAL A 435 2.73 29.35 19.06
C VAL A 435 2.43 30.62 18.26
N TYR A 436 2.78 30.59 16.97
CA TYR A 436 2.55 31.67 16.03
C TYR A 436 1.59 31.22 14.94
N VAL A 437 0.49 31.95 14.78
CA VAL A 437 -0.59 31.59 13.85
C VAL A 437 -0.86 32.72 12.88
N ALA A 438 -0.87 32.40 11.59
CA ALA A 438 -1.32 33.30 10.56
C ALA A 438 -2.84 33.49 10.63
N VAL A 439 -3.26 34.73 10.89
CA VAL A 439 -4.65 35.18 10.87
C VAL A 439 -4.73 36.41 9.99
N ASP A 440 -5.57 36.38 8.96
CA ASP A 440 -5.73 37.50 8.01
C ASP A 440 -4.40 38.05 7.44
N GLY A 441 -3.44 37.16 7.21
CA GLY A 441 -2.11 37.51 6.68
C GLY A 441 -1.16 38.15 7.72
N VAL A 442 -1.48 38.09 9.01
CA VAL A 442 -0.64 38.55 10.13
C VAL A 442 -0.27 37.37 11.04
N MET A 443 1.00 37.27 11.45
CA MET A 443 1.43 36.26 12.42
C MET A 443 1.09 36.74 13.83
N VAL A 444 0.23 35.99 14.51
CA VAL A 444 -0.23 36.27 15.87
C VAL A 444 0.44 35.32 16.84
N HIS A 445 1.08 35.86 17.88
CA HIS A 445 1.64 35.07 18.99
C HIS A 445 0.52 34.71 19.98
N LEU A 446 0.08 33.45 19.99
CA LEU A 446 -1.08 33.04 20.80
C LEU A 446 -0.86 33.23 22.31
N ASN A 447 0.37 33.03 22.79
CA ASN A 447 0.69 33.20 24.21
C ASN A 447 0.45 34.63 24.69
N SER A 448 0.59 35.63 23.80
CA SER A 448 0.36 37.05 24.12
C SER A 448 -1.12 37.44 24.27
N LEU A 449 -2.04 36.55 23.86
CA LEU A 449 -3.49 36.77 23.99
C LEU A 449 -4.00 36.59 25.41
N PHE A 450 -3.23 35.96 26.29
CA PHE A 450 -3.60 35.75 27.69
C PHE A 450 -3.33 37.01 28.52
N THR A 451 -4.34 37.45 29.27
CA THR A 451 -4.16 38.49 30.30
C THR A 451 -3.73 37.87 31.64
N SER A 452 -3.25 38.70 32.57
CA SER A 452 -2.74 38.24 33.87
C SER A 452 -3.76 37.35 34.60
N GLY A 453 -3.36 36.12 34.95
CA GLY A 453 -4.19 35.15 35.67
C GLY A 453 -5.12 34.31 34.79
N GLN A 454 -5.21 34.56 33.48
CA GLN A 454 -5.97 33.69 32.57
C GLN A 454 -5.16 32.44 32.22
N THR A 455 -5.80 31.27 32.31
CA THR A 455 -5.23 29.99 31.85
C THR A 455 -6.01 29.38 30.68
N MET A 456 -7.13 30.00 30.29
CA MET A 456 -7.96 29.58 29.16
C MET A 456 -8.56 30.81 28.49
N ILE A 457 -8.56 30.82 27.16
CA ILE A 457 -9.24 31.82 26.34
C ILE A 457 -10.05 31.13 25.24
N THR A 458 -11.12 31.78 24.78
CA THR A 458 -11.84 31.36 23.57
C THR A 458 -11.03 31.71 22.33
N TYR A 459 -11.03 30.83 21.34
CA TYR A 459 -10.41 31.07 20.03
C TYR A 459 -11.20 30.35 18.93
N GLY A 460 -11.77 31.10 18.00
CA GLY A 460 -12.77 30.55 17.08
C GLY A 460 -13.92 29.92 17.86
N ASP A 461 -14.26 28.68 17.53
CA ASP A 461 -15.32 27.89 18.18
C ASP A 461 -14.80 27.00 19.34
N GLY A 462 -13.50 27.08 19.65
CA GLY A 462 -12.86 26.29 20.69
C GLY A 462 -12.08 27.12 21.72
N PHE A 463 -11.11 26.48 22.36
CA PHE A 463 -10.33 27.06 23.46
C PHE A 463 -8.82 26.89 23.27
N ILE A 464 -8.06 27.89 23.72
CA ILE A 464 -6.62 27.76 23.93
C ILE A 464 -6.36 27.74 25.44
N LEU A 465 -5.51 26.82 25.88
CA LEU A 465 -5.18 26.60 27.29
C LEU A 465 -3.67 26.79 27.55
N LEU A 466 -3.34 27.51 28.62
CA LEU A 466 -2.01 27.53 29.27
C LEU A 466 -1.97 26.47 30.39
N PRO A 467 -0.80 25.99 30.83
CA PRO A 467 -0.72 24.95 31.83
C PRO A 467 -1.27 25.49 33.16
N SER A 468 -2.20 24.74 33.78
CA SER A 468 -2.69 25.11 35.11
C SER A 468 -1.54 25.10 36.13
N PRO A 469 -1.54 25.97 37.15
CA PRO A 469 -0.62 25.88 38.29
C PRO A 469 -0.80 24.53 39.02
N GLY A 470 -0.05 23.51 38.59
CA GLY A 470 -0.22 22.11 39.00
C GLY A 470 0.08 21.07 37.90
N ALA A 471 0.20 21.48 36.63
CA ALA A 471 0.34 20.59 35.48
C ALA A 471 1.75 19.96 35.29
N ALA A 472 2.71 20.22 36.19
CA ALA A 472 4.05 19.62 36.14
C ALA A 472 4.02 18.07 36.17
N GLY A 473 2.93 17.46 36.64
CA GLY A 473 2.74 16.00 36.66
C GLY A 473 2.45 15.34 35.30
N MET A 474 1.90 16.07 34.31
CA MET A 474 1.51 15.49 33.01
C MET A 474 2.69 15.37 32.02
N LEU A 475 3.69 16.25 32.13
CA LEU A 475 4.96 16.17 31.38
C LEU A 475 5.71 14.84 31.63
N ALA A 476 5.63 14.32 32.86
CA ALA A 476 6.25 13.04 33.23
C ALA A 476 5.54 11.82 32.63
N LEU A 477 4.23 11.89 32.39
CA LEU A 477 3.45 10.79 31.79
C LEU A 477 3.69 10.66 30.29
N GLY A 478 3.79 11.77 29.54
CA GLY A 478 4.14 11.76 28.12
C GLY A 478 5.51 11.10 27.88
N ALA A 479 6.52 11.49 28.66
CA ALA A 479 7.86 10.90 28.61
C ALA A 479 7.88 9.41 29.02
N LEU A 480 7.07 8.98 29.98
CA LEU A 480 7.00 7.59 30.44
C LEU A 480 6.28 6.66 29.44
N VAL A 481 5.23 7.16 28.77
CA VAL A 481 4.47 6.44 27.75
C VAL A 481 5.29 6.30 26.46
N LEU A 482 5.98 7.36 26.04
CA LEU A 482 6.89 7.33 24.88
C LEU A 482 8.15 6.50 25.16
N GLY A 483 8.71 6.59 26.37
CA GLY A 483 9.88 5.82 26.79
C GLY A 483 9.66 4.30 26.92
N ARG A 484 8.43 3.84 27.18
CA ARG A 484 8.08 2.41 27.20
C ARG A 484 8.04 1.78 25.80
N ARG A 485 7.51 2.47 24.79
CA ARG A 485 7.45 1.95 23.40
C ARG A 485 8.84 1.72 22.79
N ARG A 486 9.81 2.58 23.13
CA ARG A 486 11.23 2.43 22.74
C ARG A 486 11.88 1.12 23.23
N ARG A 487 11.44 0.56 24.38
CA ARG A 487 12.05 -0.68 24.93
C ARG A 487 11.52 -1.96 24.28
N GLU A 488 10.37 -1.92 23.61
CA GLU A 488 9.81 -3.07 22.91
C GLU A 488 10.35 -3.19 21.47
N ALA A 489 10.71 -2.08 20.82
CA ALA A 489 11.29 -2.06 19.48
C ALA A 489 12.81 -2.43 19.40
N VAL A 490 13.54 -2.41 20.53
CA VAL A 490 15.01 -2.62 20.57
C VAL A 490 15.40 -3.95 21.22
N ARG A 491 14.51 -4.95 21.24
CA ARG A 491 14.96 -6.33 21.49
C ARG A 491 15.32 -6.99 20.16
N PRO A 492 16.62 -7.10 19.81
CA PRO A 492 17.00 -8.11 18.83
C PRO A 492 16.65 -9.46 19.47
N THR A 493 15.73 -10.19 18.87
CA THR A 493 15.65 -11.64 19.09
C THR A 493 17.01 -12.20 18.68
N VAL A 494 17.74 -12.70 19.68
CA VAL A 494 19.00 -13.44 19.53
C VAL A 494 18.80 -14.65 18.63
#